data_AF-A0A6B2LAH2-F1
#
_entry.id   AF-A0A6B2LAH2-F1
#
_cell.length_a   1.000
_cell.length_b   1.000
_cell.length_c   1.000
_cell.angle_alpha   90.00
_cell.angle_beta   90.00
_cell.angle_gamma   90.00
#
_symmetry.space_group_name_H-M   'P 1'
#
loop_
_entity.id
_entity.type
_entity.pdbx_description
1 polymer ?
#
loop_
_entity_poly.entity_id
_entity_poly.type
_entity_poly.pdbx_seq_one_letter_code
_entity_poly.pdbx_strand_id
1 'polypeptide(L)'
;MNAARTIYDGYITIHNQFYRFYMVLKAANSTKNCKVLVDRALMALFKSEAEVSDIMSQYTTQHFSPGVFLTELIKILESKWLPQKNLPKTPKFYSKLLEELTEIGWDNIVTDVNSTLDPENLQVSLRDSNKRGHVIEVHIPPSYPDQPPTCKSMTPSPLEIQWNPTSSRLSHIISQYTIFFEQFQDFWKNLEDIDQNTCILDPINPTRADTKRRIAIKQHASVLIVISPEYPFSIPECRFLGSPSLIGPIRENMTKNIHLWNPNELTRKNLEVILQLQFPAPIQKDTLEIDMDCGICYSATSEEEQLPDMFCNGKNCNK
;
A
#
# COMPACT_ATOMS: atom_id res chain seq x y z
N MET A 1 9.71 -3.40 -33.30
CA MET A 1 9.52 -4.38 -34.39
C MET A 1 10.88 -4.98 -34.73
N ASN A 2 10.96 -6.26 -35.10
CA ASN A 2 12.24 -6.90 -35.47
C ASN A 2 12.77 -6.40 -36.84
N ALA A 3 14.05 -6.67 -37.14
CA ALA A 3 14.70 -6.25 -38.38
C ALA A 3 14.00 -6.80 -39.64
N ALA A 4 13.37 -7.98 -39.54
CA ALA A 4 12.61 -8.61 -40.62
C ALA A 4 11.19 -8.04 -40.81
N ARG A 5 10.74 -7.09 -39.96
CA ARG A 5 9.39 -6.51 -39.97
C ARG A 5 8.25 -7.54 -39.87
N THR A 6 8.53 -8.68 -39.25
CA THR A 6 7.59 -9.80 -39.08
C THR A 6 7.10 -9.95 -37.65
N ILE A 7 7.78 -9.35 -36.67
CA ILE A 7 7.40 -9.45 -35.27
C ILE A 7 7.30 -8.04 -34.69
N TYR A 8 6.13 -7.71 -34.15
CA TYR A 8 5.96 -6.61 -33.22
C TYR A 8 5.88 -7.18 -31.82
N ASP A 9 6.73 -6.63 -30.96
CA ASP A 9 6.81 -6.98 -29.56
C ASP A 9 6.99 -5.66 -28.79
N GLY A 10 5.94 -5.22 -28.10
CA GLY A 10 5.97 -3.97 -27.36
C GLY A 10 4.69 -3.65 -26.61
N TYR A 11 4.50 -2.36 -26.36
CA TYR A 11 3.31 -1.81 -25.71
C TYR A 11 2.58 -0.88 -26.68
N ILE A 12 1.26 -0.94 -26.67
CA ILE A 12 0.41 0.07 -27.29
C ILE A 12 -0.22 0.92 -26.19
N THR A 13 -0.39 2.21 -26.46
CA THR A 13 -1.03 3.14 -25.54
C THR A 13 -2.44 3.43 -26.03
N ILE A 14 -3.43 3.20 -25.18
CA ILE A 14 -4.84 3.54 -25.43
C ILE A 14 -5.31 4.33 -24.21
N HIS A 15 -5.78 5.57 -24.41
CA HIS A 15 -6.22 6.48 -23.33
C HIS A 15 -5.26 6.57 -22.13
N ASN A 16 -3.95 6.74 -22.40
CA ASN A 16 -2.89 6.88 -21.38
C ASN A 16 -2.63 5.61 -20.53
N GLN A 17 -3.19 4.45 -20.91
CA GLN A 17 -2.84 3.15 -20.34
C GLN A 17 -1.99 2.34 -21.31
N PHE A 18 -0.99 1.62 -20.77
CA PHE A 18 -0.09 0.76 -21.54
C PHE A 18 -0.60 -0.67 -21.54
N TYR A 19 -0.78 -1.22 -22.74
CA TYR A 19 -1.19 -2.61 -22.93
C TYR A 19 -0.12 -3.38 -23.66
N ARG A 20 0.13 -4.60 -23.21
CA ARG A 20 1.09 -5.49 -23.84
C ARG A 20 0.52 -6.03 -25.14
N PHE A 21 1.23 -5.78 -26.23
CA PHE A 21 0.82 -6.21 -27.56
C PHE A 21 1.94 -6.96 -28.28
N TYR A 22 1.63 -8.18 -28.72
CA TYR A 22 2.55 -9.04 -29.43
C TYR A 22 1.90 -9.55 -30.72
N MET A 23 2.62 -9.43 -31.83
CA MET A 23 2.14 -9.79 -33.15
C MET A 23 3.22 -10.48 -33.95
N VAL A 24 2.85 -11.58 -34.61
CA VAL A 24 3.71 -12.33 -35.53
C VAL A 24 3.05 -12.48 -36.89
N LEU A 25 3.67 -11.85 -37.88
CA LEU A 25 3.34 -11.94 -39.29
C LEU A 25 4.18 -13.05 -39.93
N LYS A 26 3.55 -13.87 -40.79
CA LYS A 26 4.29 -14.89 -41.57
C LYS A 26 5.15 -14.26 -42.69
N ALA A 27 4.80 -13.07 -43.16
CA ALA A 27 5.55 -12.30 -44.14
C ALA A 27 5.36 -10.79 -43.86
N ALA A 28 6.39 -9.98 -44.08
CA ALA A 28 6.41 -8.55 -43.74
C ALA A 28 5.28 -7.72 -44.38
N ASN A 29 4.70 -8.21 -45.48
CA ASN A 29 3.71 -7.49 -46.29
C ASN A 29 2.31 -8.14 -46.25
N SER A 30 2.03 -9.03 -45.30
CA SER A 30 0.76 -9.76 -45.25
C SER A 30 0.29 -10.05 -43.83
N THR A 31 -0.99 -9.73 -43.56
CA THR A 31 -1.70 -10.11 -42.34
C THR A 31 -2.30 -11.51 -42.38
N LYS A 32 -2.21 -12.23 -43.52
CA LYS A 32 -2.75 -13.58 -43.65
C LYS A 32 -2.08 -14.53 -42.66
N ASN A 33 -2.88 -15.15 -41.80
CA ASN A 33 -2.44 -16.06 -40.72
C ASN A 33 -1.51 -15.40 -39.70
N CYS A 34 -1.70 -14.10 -39.44
CA CYS A 34 -1.03 -13.41 -38.34
C CYS A 34 -1.47 -13.98 -37.00
N LYS A 35 -0.52 -14.16 -36.07
CA LYS A 35 -0.83 -14.46 -34.68
C LYS A 35 -0.75 -13.20 -33.86
N VAL A 36 -1.77 -12.94 -33.05
CA VAL A 36 -1.81 -11.80 -32.13
C VAL A 36 -1.97 -12.36 -30.72
N LEU A 37 -1.14 -11.89 -29.80
CA LEU A 37 -1.25 -12.15 -28.38
C LEU A 37 -1.35 -10.80 -27.68
N VAL A 38 -2.38 -10.65 -26.87
CA VAL A 38 -2.61 -9.46 -26.04
C VAL A 38 -2.82 -9.88 -24.60
N ASP A 39 -2.51 -9.00 -23.66
CA ASP A 39 -2.80 -9.27 -22.26
C ASP A 39 -4.30 -9.37 -21.98
N ARG A 40 -4.66 -9.87 -20.79
CA ARG A 40 -6.06 -10.09 -20.41
C ARG A 40 -6.89 -8.81 -20.41
N ALA A 41 -6.29 -7.67 -20.06
CA ALA A 41 -6.98 -6.39 -19.99
C ALA A 41 -7.33 -5.87 -21.39
N LEU A 42 -6.39 -5.99 -22.34
CA LEU A 42 -6.59 -5.67 -23.74
C LEU A 42 -7.52 -6.67 -24.44
N MET A 43 -7.45 -7.97 -24.10
CA MET A 43 -8.41 -8.98 -24.58
C MET A 43 -9.85 -8.62 -24.21
N ALA A 44 -10.08 -8.03 -23.04
CA ALA A 44 -11.42 -7.63 -22.61
C ALA A 44 -12.03 -6.48 -23.45
N LEU A 45 -11.20 -5.73 -24.18
CA LEU A 45 -11.67 -4.72 -25.15
C LEU A 45 -12.11 -5.34 -26.48
N PHE A 46 -11.70 -6.58 -26.76
CA PHE A 46 -12.21 -7.37 -27.87
C PHE A 46 -13.38 -8.24 -27.40
N LYS A 47 -14.47 -8.35 -28.18
CA LYS A 47 -15.62 -9.20 -27.82
C LYS A 47 -15.28 -10.69 -27.91
N SER A 48 -14.28 -11.06 -28.71
CA SER A 48 -13.77 -12.44 -28.84
C SER A 48 -12.42 -12.47 -29.58
N GLU A 49 -11.68 -13.58 -29.49
CA GLU A 49 -10.47 -13.82 -30.32
C GLU A 49 -10.77 -13.78 -31.83
N ALA A 50 -11.99 -14.13 -32.23
CA ALA A 50 -12.43 -14.10 -33.63
C ALA A 50 -12.49 -12.66 -34.17
N GLU A 51 -12.87 -11.68 -33.34
CA GLU A 51 -12.94 -10.26 -33.74
C GLU A 51 -11.56 -9.68 -34.04
N VAL A 52 -10.53 -10.11 -33.31
CA VAL A 52 -9.13 -9.75 -33.60
C VAL A 52 -8.75 -10.26 -34.99
N SER A 53 -9.07 -11.52 -35.29
CA SER A 53 -8.80 -12.13 -36.60
C SER A 53 -9.59 -11.47 -37.74
N ASP A 54 -10.83 -11.04 -37.49
CA ASP A 54 -11.66 -10.36 -38.47
C ASP A 54 -11.12 -8.97 -38.82
N ILE A 55 -10.73 -8.16 -37.82
CA ILE A 55 -10.07 -6.87 -38.03
C ILE A 55 -8.77 -7.10 -38.84
N MET A 56 -7.98 -8.11 -38.49
CA MET A 56 -6.74 -8.46 -39.21
C MET A 56 -6.97 -8.86 -40.67
N SER A 57 -8.10 -9.51 -40.97
CA SER A 57 -8.48 -9.93 -42.32
C SER A 57 -8.93 -8.76 -43.22
N GLN A 58 -9.47 -7.69 -42.64
CA GLN A 58 -9.94 -6.50 -43.37
C GLN A 58 -8.78 -5.65 -43.91
N TYR A 59 -7.60 -5.68 -43.28
CA TYR A 59 -6.42 -4.91 -43.70
C TYR A 59 -5.53 -5.63 -44.74
N THR A 60 -6.06 -6.66 -45.41
CA THR A 60 -5.34 -7.44 -46.42
C THR A 60 -5.30 -6.71 -47.78
N THR A 61 -4.64 -5.55 -47.87
CA THR A 61 -4.40 -4.85 -49.16
C THR A 61 -2.91 -4.85 -49.53
N GLN A 62 -2.63 -4.67 -50.83
CA GLN A 62 -1.33 -4.88 -51.48
C GLN A 62 -0.14 -4.06 -50.92
N HIS A 63 -0.36 -3.17 -49.95
CA HIS A 63 0.68 -2.39 -49.29
C HIS A 63 0.48 -2.36 -47.76
N PHE A 64 0.65 -3.51 -47.11
CA PHE A 64 0.61 -3.60 -45.65
C PHE A 64 1.84 -2.93 -45.03
N SER A 65 1.62 -1.97 -44.13
CA SER A 65 2.64 -1.39 -43.26
C SER A 65 2.29 -1.66 -41.81
N PRO A 66 3.15 -2.34 -41.03
CA PRO A 66 2.90 -2.64 -39.62
C PRO A 66 2.63 -1.40 -38.76
N GLY A 67 3.29 -0.27 -39.05
CA GLY A 67 3.09 0.98 -38.30
C GLY A 67 1.71 1.61 -38.56
N VAL A 68 1.26 1.58 -39.83
CA VAL A 68 -0.08 2.06 -40.21
C VAL A 68 -1.14 1.17 -39.60
N PHE A 69 -0.93 -0.15 -39.65
CA PHE A 69 -1.82 -1.12 -39.01
C PHE A 69 -1.97 -0.88 -37.51
N LEU A 70 -0.86 -0.70 -36.78
CA LEU A 70 -0.93 -0.43 -35.33
C LEU A 70 -1.67 0.87 -35.03
N THR A 71 -1.47 1.90 -35.85
CA THR A 71 -2.17 3.19 -35.69
C THR A 71 -3.67 3.04 -35.90
N GLU A 72 -4.11 2.31 -36.93
CA GLU A 72 -5.53 2.05 -37.18
C GLU A 72 -6.15 1.09 -36.16
N LEU A 73 -5.38 0.10 -35.69
CA LEU A 73 -5.81 -0.77 -34.59
C LEU A 73 -6.03 0.04 -33.31
N ILE A 74 -5.12 0.94 -32.97
CA ILE A 74 -5.26 1.85 -31.82
C ILE A 74 -6.53 2.70 -32.02
N LYS A 75 -6.75 3.30 -33.20
CA LYS A 75 -7.98 4.08 -33.47
C LYS A 75 -9.26 3.26 -33.34
N ILE A 76 -9.27 2.02 -33.85
CA ILE A 76 -10.43 1.12 -33.71
C ILE A 76 -10.66 0.81 -32.23
N LEU A 77 -9.60 0.50 -31.49
CA LEU A 77 -9.68 0.21 -30.06
C LEU A 77 -10.11 1.42 -29.25
N GLU A 78 -9.63 2.62 -29.56
CA GLU A 78 -10.08 3.89 -28.99
C GLU A 78 -11.55 4.18 -29.33
N SER A 79 -12.00 3.87 -30.55
CA SER A 79 -13.41 4.05 -30.95
C SER A 79 -14.36 3.05 -30.30
N LYS A 80 -13.86 1.85 -29.99
CA LYS A 80 -14.57 0.77 -29.28
C LYS A 80 -14.39 0.86 -27.78
N TRP A 81 -13.43 1.65 -27.31
CA TRP A 81 -13.31 2.11 -25.94
C TRP A 81 -14.50 3.02 -25.68
N LEU A 82 -15.63 2.37 -25.43
CA LEU A 82 -16.54 2.90 -24.44
C LEU A 82 -15.65 3.02 -23.19
N PRO A 83 -15.65 4.16 -22.48
CA PRO A 83 -15.32 4.11 -21.08
C PRO A 83 -16.08 2.89 -20.52
N GLN A 84 -15.57 2.22 -19.49
CA GLN A 84 -16.55 1.64 -18.58
C GLN A 84 -17.39 2.83 -18.08
N LYS A 85 -18.39 3.22 -18.87
CA LYS A 85 -19.50 4.03 -18.46
C LYS A 85 -20.12 3.08 -17.47
N ASN A 86 -19.76 3.29 -16.20
CA ASN A 86 -20.58 2.91 -15.08
C ASN A 86 -22.01 3.07 -15.58
N LEU A 87 -22.74 1.96 -15.70
CA LEU A 87 -24.15 1.98 -16.06
C LEU A 87 -24.76 3.15 -15.31
N PRO A 88 -25.50 4.07 -15.97
CA PRO A 88 -25.99 5.26 -15.31
C PRO A 88 -26.69 4.83 -14.02
N LYS A 89 -26.09 5.21 -12.90
CA LYS A 89 -26.53 4.78 -11.58
C LYS A 89 -27.99 5.18 -11.43
N THR A 90 -28.83 4.21 -11.10
CA THR A 90 -30.28 4.47 -11.02
C THR A 90 -30.56 5.44 -9.87
N PRO A 91 -31.64 6.25 -9.93
CA PRO A 91 -32.05 7.07 -8.79
C PRO A 91 -32.19 6.26 -7.48
N LYS A 92 -32.56 4.97 -7.59
CA LYS A 92 -32.63 4.04 -6.47
C LYS A 92 -31.28 3.76 -5.81
N PHE A 93 -30.20 3.75 -6.59
CA PHE A 93 -28.84 3.62 -6.06
C PHE A 93 -28.53 4.82 -5.15
N TYR A 94 -28.75 6.04 -5.65
CA TYR A 94 -28.43 7.25 -4.89
C TYR A 94 -29.33 7.44 -3.68
N SER A 95 -30.64 7.13 -3.78
CA SER A 95 -31.53 7.20 -2.63
C SER A 95 -31.09 6.22 -1.53
N LYS A 96 -30.76 4.99 -1.90
CA LYS A 96 -30.23 3.98 -0.96
C LYS A 96 -28.92 4.44 -0.34
N LEU A 97 -27.99 4.96 -1.15
CA LEU A 97 -26.70 5.45 -0.65
C LEU A 97 -26.89 6.61 0.33
N LEU A 98 -27.75 7.59 0.02
CA LEU A 98 -28.03 8.72 0.91
C LEU A 98 -28.69 8.28 2.22
N GLU A 99 -29.60 7.31 2.18
CA GLU A 99 -30.19 6.71 3.38
C GLU A 99 -29.11 6.07 4.26
N GLU A 100 -28.19 5.30 3.66
CA GLU A 100 -27.11 4.63 4.39
C GLU A 100 -26.03 5.60 4.90
N LEU A 101 -25.72 6.66 4.16
CA LEU A 101 -24.83 7.74 4.63
C LEU A 101 -25.45 8.50 5.81
N THR A 102 -26.76 8.72 5.77
CA THR A 102 -27.49 9.33 6.89
C THR A 102 -27.50 8.42 8.12
N GLU A 103 -27.59 7.09 7.92
CA GLU A 103 -27.49 6.09 8.99
C GLU A 103 -26.08 6.06 9.62
N ILE A 104 -25.02 6.18 8.81
CA ILE A 104 -23.63 6.29 9.30
C ILE A 104 -23.40 7.62 10.03
N GLY A 105 -24.10 8.68 9.63
CA GLY A 105 -23.95 10.04 10.12
C GLY A 105 -22.95 10.83 9.29
N TRP A 106 -23.37 11.99 8.79
CA TRP A 106 -22.58 12.85 7.92
C TRP A 106 -21.30 13.38 8.58
N ASP A 107 -21.28 13.52 9.90
CA ASP A 107 -20.10 13.93 10.67
C ASP A 107 -18.95 12.91 10.60
N ASN A 108 -19.26 11.65 10.29
CA ASN A 108 -18.27 10.59 10.11
C ASN A 108 -17.78 10.51 8.67
N ILE A 109 -18.36 11.24 7.71
CA ILE A 109 -17.94 11.22 6.31
C ILE A 109 -16.89 12.30 6.10
N VAL A 110 -15.68 11.88 5.74
CA VAL A 110 -14.59 12.80 5.41
C VAL A 110 -14.85 13.37 4.02
N THR A 111 -15.04 14.68 3.95
CA THR A 111 -15.14 15.42 2.69
C THR A 111 -14.08 16.49 2.67
N ASP A 112 -13.33 16.58 1.57
CA ASP A 112 -12.45 17.72 1.36
C ASP A 112 -13.29 18.98 1.20
N VAL A 113 -12.84 20.07 1.82
CA VAL A 113 -13.54 21.37 1.87
C VAL A 113 -13.88 21.92 0.47
N ASN A 114 -13.18 21.45 -0.57
CA ASN A 114 -13.33 21.89 -1.96
C ASN A 114 -13.84 20.78 -2.91
N SER A 115 -14.18 19.59 -2.42
CA SER A 115 -14.54 18.45 -3.26
C SER A 115 -16.01 18.09 -3.13
N THR A 116 -16.62 17.72 -4.26
CA THR A 116 -17.91 17.04 -4.27
C THR A 116 -17.75 15.62 -3.77
N LEU A 117 -18.65 15.16 -2.91
CA LEU A 117 -18.70 13.77 -2.44
C LEU A 117 -18.65 12.80 -3.63
N ASP A 118 -17.63 11.95 -3.66
CA ASP A 118 -17.52 10.86 -4.63
C ASP A 118 -18.32 9.65 -4.11
N PRO A 119 -19.47 9.31 -4.74
CA PRO A 119 -20.29 8.18 -4.31
C PRO A 119 -19.65 6.81 -4.59
N GLU A 120 -18.49 6.75 -5.24
CA GLU A 120 -17.72 5.51 -5.48
C GLU A 120 -16.58 5.34 -4.49
N ASN A 121 -16.06 6.43 -3.92
CA ASN A 121 -14.89 6.42 -3.05
C ASN A 121 -15.19 7.26 -1.81
N LEU A 122 -15.77 6.61 -0.81
CA LEU A 122 -16.09 7.24 0.46
C LEU A 122 -14.91 7.12 1.40
N GLN A 123 -14.69 8.13 2.23
CA GLN A 123 -13.83 8.04 3.39
C GLN A 123 -14.67 8.21 4.65
N VAL A 124 -14.59 7.24 5.55
CA VAL A 124 -15.34 7.24 6.81
C VAL A 124 -14.37 7.32 7.98
N SER A 125 -14.50 8.38 8.77
CA SER A 125 -13.76 8.58 10.01
C SER A 125 -14.52 7.96 11.17
N LEU A 126 -13.88 7.03 11.88
CA LEU A 126 -14.38 6.39 13.08
C LEU A 126 -13.47 6.68 14.28
N ARG A 127 -13.99 6.49 15.49
CA ARG A 127 -13.21 6.50 16.71
C ARG A 127 -13.34 5.17 17.43
N ASP A 128 -12.22 4.62 17.89
CA ASP A 128 -12.22 3.42 18.73
C ASP A 128 -12.56 3.73 20.20
N SER A 129 -12.61 2.70 21.05
CA SER A 129 -12.90 2.84 22.48
C SER A 129 -11.92 3.75 23.25
N ASN A 130 -10.69 3.91 22.75
CA ASN A 130 -9.68 4.83 23.28
C ASN A 130 -9.67 6.20 22.59
N LYS A 131 -10.74 6.52 21.83
CA LYS A 131 -10.98 7.80 21.14
C LYS A 131 -10.00 8.11 20.01
N ARG A 132 -9.27 7.09 19.54
CA ARG A 132 -8.30 7.22 18.45
C ARG A 132 -9.04 7.27 17.13
N GLY A 133 -8.69 8.24 16.29
CA GLY A 133 -9.30 8.40 14.97
C GLY A 133 -8.74 7.38 13.97
N HIS A 134 -9.64 6.77 13.21
CA HIS A 134 -9.34 5.83 12.14
C HIS A 134 -10.09 6.26 10.89
N VAL A 135 -9.43 6.24 9.73
CA VAL A 135 -10.07 6.52 8.44
C VAL A 135 -10.14 5.22 7.64
N ILE A 136 -11.34 4.92 7.14
CA ILE A 136 -11.62 3.77 6.28
C ILE A 136 -11.99 4.32 4.91
N GLU A 137 -11.25 3.91 3.90
CA GLU A 137 -11.60 4.12 2.50
C GLU A 137 -12.56 3.00 2.07
N VAL A 138 -13.77 3.37 1.67
CA VAL A 138 -14.81 2.45 1.22
C VAL A 138 -15.07 2.70 -0.26
N HIS A 139 -14.71 1.73 -1.09
CA HIS A 139 -14.99 1.76 -2.52
C HIS A 139 -16.29 1.02 -2.84
N ILE A 140 -17.25 1.72 -3.42
CA ILE A 140 -18.58 1.21 -3.77
C ILE A 140 -18.59 0.76 -5.24
N PRO A 141 -18.72 -0.55 -5.52
CA PRO A 141 -18.73 -1.04 -6.89
C PRO A 141 -20.03 -0.66 -7.61
N PRO A 142 -20.05 -0.61 -8.96
CA PRO A 142 -21.26 -0.31 -9.74
C PRO A 142 -22.43 -1.27 -9.51
N SER A 143 -22.13 -2.50 -9.12
CA SER A 143 -23.05 -3.60 -8.81
C SER A 143 -23.53 -3.61 -7.35
N TYR A 144 -23.23 -2.58 -6.56
CA TYR A 144 -23.70 -2.47 -5.18
C TYR A 144 -25.24 -2.50 -5.09
N PRO A 145 -25.85 -3.26 -4.16
CA PRO A 145 -25.24 -4.04 -3.06
C PRO A 145 -24.91 -5.50 -3.40
N ASP A 146 -25.18 -5.96 -4.63
CA ASP A 146 -24.99 -7.36 -5.04
C ASP A 146 -23.53 -7.78 -4.94
N GLN A 147 -22.63 -6.86 -5.29
CA GLN A 147 -21.21 -6.96 -4.97
C GLN A 147 -20.89 -6.15 -3.70
N PRO A 148 -20.13 -6.71 -2.74
CA PRO A 148 -19.73 -5.99 -1.54
C PRO A 148 -18.79 -4.81 -1.86
N PRO A 149 -18.86 -3.72 -1.08
CA PRO A 149 -17.81 -2.69 -1.09
C PRO A 149 -16.45 -3.28 -0.71
N THR A 150 -15.38 -2.73 -1.28
CA THR A 150 -14.01 -3.04 -0.84
C THR A 150 -13.51 -1.95 0.09
N CYS A 151 -12.87 -2.33 1.20
CA CYS A 151 -12.41 -1.39 2.21
C CYS A 151 -10.89 -1.40 2.35
N LYS A 152 -10.31 -0.24 2.64
CA LYS A 152 -8.90 -0.09 3.05
C LYS A 152 -8.82 0.77 4.30
N SER A 153 -7.87 0.44 5.17
CA SER A 153 -7.65 1.13 6.44
C SER A 153 -6.18 1.00 6.83
N MET A 154 -5.70 1.92 7.66
CA MET A 154 -4.35 1.85 8.25
C MET A 154 -4.35 0.91 9.45
N THR A 155 -4.65 -0.37 9.23
CA THR A 155 -4.66 -1.41 10.27
C THR A 155 -3.54 -2.41 10.04
N PRO A 156 -3.05 -3.12 11.09
CA PRO A 156 -1.93 -4.06 10.95
C PRO A 156 -2.22 -5.24 10.00
N SER A 157 -3.50 -5.58 9.85
CA SER A 157 -3.98 -6.56 8.89
C SER A 157 -5.26 -6.04 8.20
N PRO A 158 -5.59 -6.54 7.00
CA PRO A 158 -6.84 -6.21 6.33
C PRO A 158 -8.03 -6.90 7.04
N LEU A 159 -9.17 -6.22 7.05
CA LEU A 159 -10.43 -6.81 7.50
C LEU A 159 -11.17 -7.44 6.31
N GLU A 160 -11.53 -8.72 6.45
CA GLU A 160 -12.44 -9.38 5.53
C GLU A 160 -13.90 -9.03 5.87
N ILE A 161 -14.52 -8.21 5.02
CA ILE A 161 -15.91 -7.76 5.22
C ILE A 161 -16.87 -8.91 5.00
N GLN A 162 -17.61 -9.27 6.05
CA GLN A 162 -18.76 -10.15 5.96
C GLN A 162 -19.95 -9.37 5.37
N TRP A 163 -20.43 -9.81 4.20
CA TRP A 163 -21.45 -9.10 3.45
C TRP A 163 -22.54 -10.04 2.92
N ASN A 164 -23.79 -9.67 3.18
CA ASN A 164 -24.96 -10.29 2.60
C ASN A 164 -25.65 -9.30 1.66
N PRO A 165 -25.70 -9.55 0.33
CA PRO A 165 -26.33 -8.67 -0.65
C PRO A 165 -27.76 -8.22 -0.32
N THR A 166 -28.50 -9.04 0.41
CA THR A 166 -29.93 -8.81 0.69
C THR A 166 -30.19 -7.99 1.94
N SER A 167 -29.27 -7.99 2.91
CA SER A 167 -29.48 -7.39 4.24
C SER A 167 -28.38 -6.43 4.68
N SER A 168 -27.16 -6.57 4.16
CA SER A 168 -26.05 -5.71 4.52
C SER A 168 -26.18 -4.30 3.94
N ARG A 169 -25.62 -3.37 4.70
CA ARG A 169 -25.58 -1.92 4.46
C ARG A 169 -24.21 -1.40 4.87
N LEU A 170 -23.85 -0.19 4.47
CA LEU A 170 -22.60 0.45 4.88
C LEU A 170 -22.43 0.52 6.41
N SER A 171 -23.52 0.67 7.19
CA SER A 171 -23.48 0.60 8.66
C SER A 171 -22.94 -0.74 9.21
N HIS A 172 -23.11 -1.84 8.46
CA HIS A 172 -22.53 -3.13 8.84
C HIS A 172 -21.01 -3.15 8.67
N ILE A 173 -20.45 -2.40 7.71
CA ILE A 173 -19.00 -2.21 7.58
C ILE A 173 -18.48 -1.47 8.82
N ILE A 174 -19.17 -0.40 9.23
CA ILE A 174 -18.81 0.40 10.41
C ILE A 174 -18.82 -0.45 11.69
N SER A 175 -19.84 -1.30 11.84
CA SER A 175 -19.96 -2.20 12.98
C SER A 175 -18.82 -3.23 13.03
N GLN A 176 -18.48 -3.82 11.88
CA GLN A 176 -17.37 -4.77 11.77
C GLN A 176 -16.01 -4.11 12.07
N TYR A 177 -15.77 -2.91 11.55
CA TYR A 177 -14.54 -2.17 11.83
C TYR A 177 -14.41 -1.75 13.29
N THR A 178 -15.51 -1.31 13.92
CA THR A 178 -15.52 -1.00 15.36
C THR A 178 -15.07 -2.21 16.17
N ILE A 179 -15.60 -3.40 15.90
CA ILE A 179 -15.19 -4.64 16.57
C ILE A 179 -13.74 -5.01 16.23
N PHE A 180 -13.33 -4.83 14.98
CA PHE A 180 -11.98 -5.13 14.52
C PHE A 180 -10.92 -4.27 15.22
N PHE A 181 -11.20 -2.98 15.42
CA PHE A 181 -10.29 -2.08 16.15
C PHE A 181 -10.08 -2.49 17.60
N GLU A 182 -11.09 -3.06 18.26
CA GLU A 182 -10.94 -3.52 19.65
C GLU A 182 -9.90 -4.64 19.80
N GLN A 183 -9.55 -5.35 18.73
CA GLN A 183 -8.52 -6.40 18.75
C GLN A 183 -7.09 -5.83 18.86
N PHE A 184 -6.89 -4.57 18.48
CA PHE A 184 -5.55 -3.95 18.42
C PHE A 184 -5.29 -2.94 19.54
N GLN A 185 -6.13 -2.89 20.57
CA GLN A 185 -6.06 -1.83 21.57
C GLN A 185 -4.71 -1.84 22.32
N ASP A 186 -4.24 -3.02 22.74
CA ASP A 186 -2.97 -3.20 23.43
C ASP A 186 -1.75 -3.02 22.52
N PHE A 187 -1.89 -3.39 21.24
CA PHE A 187 -0.87 -3.15 20.22
C PHE A 187 -0.63 -1.66 20.04
N TRP A 188 -1.69 -0.90 19.79
CA TRP A 188 -1.59 0.54 19.64
C TRP A 188 -1.16 1.25 20.92
N LYS A 189 -1.57 0.75 22.10
CA LYS A 189 -1.10 1.27 23.39
C LYS A 189 0.43 1.12 23.53
N ASN A 190 1.01 0.00 23.11
CA ASN A 190 2.47 -0.19 23.12
C ASN A 190 3.17 0.79 22.18
N LEU A 191 2.68 0.90 20.94
CA LEU A 191 3.27 1.81 19.95
C LEU A 191 3.18 3.27 20.41
N GLU A 192 2.06 3.69 20.99
CA GLU A 192 1.89 5.05 21.53
C GLU A 192 2.89 5.37 22.64
N ASP A 193 3.12 4.45 23.58
CA ASP A 193 4.13 4.65 24.62
C ASP A 193 5.54 4.76 24.02
N ILE A 194 5.85 3.96 23.01
CA ILE A 194 7.14 4.02 22.32
C ILE A 194 7.30 5.34 21.56
N ASP A 195 6.28 5.73 20.77
CA ASP A 195 6.30 6.93 19.93
C ASP A 195 6.35 8.22 20.78
N GLN A 196 5.72 8.23 21.96
CA GLN A 196 5.69 9.39 22.85
C GLN A 196 6.94 9.53 23.73
N ASN A 197 7.65 8.44 24.00
CA ASN A 197 8.74 8.43 24.98
C ASN A 197 10.11 8.09 24.39
N THR A 198 10.21 7.86 23.09
CA THR A 198 11.48 7.52 22.43
C THR A 198 11.71 8.32 21.16
N CYS A 199 12.98 8.45 20.75
CA CYS A 199 13.34 9.04 19.47
C CYS A 199 13.17 8.02 18.33
N ILE A 200 12.02 8.07 17.66
CA ILE A 200 11.73 7.30 16.45
C ILE A 200 12.53 7.87 15.28
N LEU A 201 13.26 6.99 14.61
CA LEU A 201 14.02 7.28 13.41
C LEU A 201 13.25 6.87 12.16
N ASP A 202 12.56 5.73 12.22
CA ASP A 202 11.77 5.19 11.12
C ASP A 202 10.58 4.35 11.66
N PRO A 203 9.37 4.47 11.09
CA PRO A 203 8.97 5.45 10.08
C PRO A 203 8.92 6.89 10.63
N ILE A 204 9.13 7.88 9.76
CA ILE A 204 9.10 9.31 10.12
C ILE A 204 7.70 9.75 10.57
N ASN A 205 6.67 9.23 9.90
CA ASN A 205 5.27 9.49 10.22
C ASN A 205 4.57 8.14 10.46
N PRO A 206 4.68 7.57 11.68
CA PRO A 206 4.11 6.28 11.95
C PRO A 206 2.58 6.27 11.82
N THR A 207 2.07 5.24 11.16
CA THR A 207 0.65 4.94 11.03
C THR A 207 0.24 3.84 12.00
N ARG A 208 -1.07 3.59 12.06
CA ARG A 208 -1.67 2.52 12.86
C ARG A 208 -1.46 1.12 12.27
N ALA A 209 -0.99 1.02 11.03
CA ALA A 209 -0.61 -0.23 10.37
C ALA A 209 0.86 -0.62 10.65
N ASP A 210 1.71 0.36 10.98
CA ASP A 210 3.14 0.13 11.11
C ASP A 210 3.49 -0.66 12.37
N THR A 211 3.95 -1.89 12.17
CA THR A 211 4.38 -2.81 13.23
C THR A 211 5.84 -2.62 13.64
N LYS A 212 6.58 -1.79 12.92
CA LYS A 212 8.02 -1.60 13.10
C LYS A 212 8.33 -0.22 13.65
N ARG A 213 9.35 -0.13 14.50
CA ARG A 213 9.96 1.13 14.94
C ARG A 213 11.47 0.99 14.97
N ARG A 214 12.19 1.87 14.28
CA ARG A 214 13.62 2.07 14.49
C ARG A 214 13.79 3.16 15.52
N ILE A 215 14.32 2.80 16.68
CA ILE A 215 14.47 3.67 17.84
C ILE A 215 15.94 4.00 18.03
N ALA A 216 16.28 5.28 18.19
CA ALA A 216 17.63 5.68 18.55
C ALA A 216 18.00 5.14 19.94
N ILE A 217 19.23 4.66 20.10
CA ILE A 217 19.76 4.29 21.43
C ILE A 217 20.74 5.37 21.90
N LYS A 218 21.66 5.74 21.02
CA LYS A 218 22.68 6.79 21.19
C LYS A 218 23.23 7.17 19.82
N GLN A 219 24.17 8.10 19.76
CA GLN A 219 24.82 8.49 18.51
C GLN A 219 25.38 7.25 17.77
N HIS A 220 25.02 7.12 16.50
CA HIS A 220 25.39 6.00 15.61
C HIS A 220 24.95 4.60 16.09
N ALA A 221 23.94 4.50 16.97
CA ALA A 221 23.37 3.23 17.40
C ALA A 221 21.85 3.29 17.52
N SER A 222 21.16 2.30 16.95
CA SER A 222 19.69 2.19 17.00
C SER A 222 19.25 0.73 17.13
N VAL A 223 17.99 0.51 17.50
CA VAL A 223 17.33 -0.79 17.46
C VAL A 223 16.09 -0.70 16.58
N LEU A 224 15.99 -1.59 15.61
CA LEU A 224 14.74 -1.86 14.90
C LEU A 224 13.99 -2.92 15.70
N ILE A 225 12.80 -2.57 16.16
CA ILE A 225 11.88 -3.50 16.82
C ILE A 225 10.69 -3.80 15.90
N VAL A 226 10.19 -5.03 15.98
CA VAL A 226 8.94 -5.46 15.34
C VAL A 226 7.98 -5.98 16.40
N ILE A 227 6.83 -5.33 16.56
CA ILE A 227 5.81 -5.70 17.53
C ILE A 227 4.72 -6.49 16.83
N SER A 228 4.39 -7.68 17.35
CA SER A 228 3.27 -8.48 16.87
C SER A 228 1.95 -7.81 17.26
N PRO A 229 1.02 -7.58 16.31
CA PRO A 229 -0.34 -7.14 16.61
C PRO A 229 -1.13 -8.13 17.46
N GLU A 230 -0.92 -9.44 17.27
CA GLU A 230 -1.61 -10.48 18.05
C GLU A 230 -1.04 -10.64 19.46
N TYR A 231 0.27 -10.42 19.64
CA TYR A 231 0.99 -10.62 20.90
C TYR A 231 1.83 -9.39 21.28
N PRO A 232 1.21 -8.22 21.54
CA PRO A 232 1.91 -6.94 21.65
C PRO A 232 2.80 -6.79 22.89
N PHE A 233 2.61 -7.63 23.91
CA PHE A 233 3.44 -7.66 25.13
C PHE A 233 4.45 -8.82 25.15
N SER A 234 4.54 -9.59 24.05
CA SER A 234 5.60 -10.59 23.91
C SER A 234 6.94 -9.93 23.59
N ILE A 235 8.04 -10.67 23.76
CA ILE A 235 9.37 -10.18 23.38
C ILE A 235 9.37 -9.88 21.86
N PRO A 236 9.63 -8.64 21.44
CA PRO A 236 9.65 -8.29 20.02
C PRO A 236 10.92 -8.80 19.34
N GLU A 237 10.86 -8.92 18.02
CA GLU A 237 12.09 -9.07 17.23
C GLU A 237 12.92 -7.80 17.37
N CYS A 238 14.20 -7.93 17.73
CA CYS A 238 15.11 -6.80 17.93
C CYS A 238 16.33 -6.93 17.02
N ARG A 239 16.52 -5.97 16.12
CA ARG A 239 17.73 -5.83 15.29
C ARG A 239 18.50 -4.58 15.67
N PHE A 240 19.62 -4.78 16.36
CA PHE A 240 20.52 -3.69 16.73
C PHE A 240 21.44 -3.29 15.57
N LEU A 241 21.53 -2.00 15.32
CA LEU A 241 22.21 -1.35 14.20
C LEU A 241 23.25 -0.35 14.73
N GLY A 242 24.50 -0.50 14.31
CA GLY A 242 25.65 0.32 14.70
C GLY A 242 26.94 -0.49 14.73
N SER A 243 28.07 0.16 15.05
CA SER A 243 29.37 -0.51 15.07
C SER A 243 29.45 -1.62 16.15
N PRO A 244 30.25 -2.69 15.96
CA PRO A 244 30.32 -3.79 16.91
C PRO A 244 30.69 -3.37 18.34
N SER A 245 31.51 -2.33 18.50
CA SER A 245 31.89 -1.79 19.81
C SER A 245 30.73 -1.10 20.53
N LEU A 246 29.83 -0.43 19.80
CA LEU A 246 28.66 0.22 20.38
C LEU A 246 27.56 -0.76 20.73
N ILE A 247 27.37 -1.80 19.90
CA ILE A 247 26.23 -2.71 19.95
C ILE A 247 26.52 -3.99 20.76
N GLY A 248 27.77 -4.44 20.82
CA GLY A 248 28.19 -5.64 21.54
C GLY A 248 27.68 -5.69 22.99
N PRO A 249 27.95 -4.67 23.82
CA PRO A 249 27.47 -4.63 25.21
C PRO A 249 25.94 -4.66 25.32
N ILE A 250 25.22 -4.06 24.37
CA ILE A 250 23.75 -4.02 24.37
C ILE A 250 23.17 -5.42 24.08
N ARG A 251 23.77 -6.15 23.13
CA ARG A 251 23.39 -7.54 22.84
C ARG A 251 23.69 -8.49 24.00
N GLU A 252 24.80 -8.29 24.68
CA GLU A 252 25.15 -9.05 25.90
C GLU A 252 24.13 -8.81 27.01
N ASN A 253 23.77 -7.54 27.26
CA ASN A 253 22.71 -7.19 28.21
C ASN A 253 21.38 -7.85 27.86
N MET A 254 20.96 -7.78 26.59
CA MET A 254 19.73 -8.45 26.14
C MET A 254 19.76 -9.95 26.44
N THR A 255 20.83 -10.63 26.03
CA THR A 255 20.97 -12.09 26.23
C THR A 255 20.96 -12.45 27.72
N LYS A 256 21.65 -11.68 28.56
CA LYS A 256 21.74 -11.92 30.00
C LYS A 256 20.40 -11.68 30.70
N ASN A 257 19.69 -10.62 30.33
CA ASN A 257 18.56 -10.09 31.09
C ASN A 257 17.18 -10.44 30.49
N ILE A 258 17.12 -11.14 29.35
CA ILE A 258 15.84 -11.44 28.67
C ILE A 258 14.80 -12.15 29.56
N HIS A 259 15.28 -12.93 30.54
CA HIS A 259 14.45 -13.62 31.52
C HIS A 259 13.68 -12.67 32.46
N LEU A 260 14.04 -11.38 32.51
CA LEU A 260 13.36 -10.34 33.27
C LEU A 260 12.16 -9.75 32.53
N TRP A 261 11.85 -10.21 31.30
CA TRP A 261 10.71 -9.73 30.54
C TRP A 261 9.40 -9.93 31.31
N ASN A 262 8.70 -8.83 31.58
CA ASN A 262 7.40 -8.86 32.26
C ASN A 262 6.27 -8.68 31.23
N PRO A 263 5.43 -9.70 30.98
CA PRO A 263 4.34 -9.61 30.00
C PRO A 263 3.22 -8.63 30.39
N ASN A 264 3.25 -8.10 31.62
CA ASN A 264 2.29 -7.08 32.08
C ASN A 264 2.84 -5.65 31.98
N GLU A 265 4.07 -5.47 31.47
CA GLU A 265 4.68 -4.17 31.26
C GLU A 265 4.79 -3.83 29.78
N LEU A 266 4.84 -2.53 29.50
CA LEU A 266 5.00 -2.01 28.14
C LEU A 266 6.37 -2.40 27.57
N THR A 267 6.40 -2.68 26.27
CA THR A 267 7.60 -3.10 25.53
C THR A 267 8.79 -2.18 25.76
N ARG A 268 8.60 -0.85 25.71
CA ARG A 268 9.67 0.12 25.97
C ARG A 268 10.30 -0.07 27.36
N LYS A 269 9.48 -0.16 28.41
CA LYS A 269 9.96 -0.31 29.78
C LYS A 269 10.71 -1.62 29.98
N ASN A 270 10.20 -2.72 29.42
CA ASN A 270 10.91 -3.99 29.43
C ASN A 270 12.29 -3.87 28.75
N LEU A 271 12.35 -3.24 27.57
CA LEU A 271 13.60 -3.04 26.86
C LEU A 271 14.58 -2.14 27.63
N GLU A 272 14.13 -1.07 28.28
CA GLU A 272 14.99 -0.24 29.13
C GLU A 272 15.65 -1.04 30.27
N VAL A 273 14.86 -1.88 30.96
CA VAL A 273 15.35 -2.77 32.03
C VAL A 273 16.33 -3.81 31.49
N ILE A 274 15.95 -4.50 30.41
CA ILE A 274 16.71 -5.62 29.84
C ILE A 274 18.03 -5.13 29.23
N LEU A 275 17.98 -4.04 28.47
CA LEU A 275 19.15 -3.45 27.82
C LEU A 275 19.99 -2.60 28.78
N GLN A 276 19.47 -2.32 29.99
CA GLN A 276 20.09 -1.49 31.02
C GLN A 276 20.43 -0.09 30.49
N LEU A 277 19.46 0.53 29.82
CA LEU A 277 19.58 1.87 29.27
C LEU A 277 18.27 2.63 29.41
N GLN A 278 18.32 3.91 29.09
CA GLN A 278 17.14 4.74 28.90
C GLN A 278 17.13 5.19 27.45
N PHE A 279 15.98 5.06 26.78
CA PHE A 279 15.88 5.56 25.42
C PHE A 279 15.94 7.09 25.42
N PRO A 280 16.62 7.71 24.43
CA PRO A 280 16.54 9.14 24.22
C PRO A 280 15.08 9.56 24.03
N ALA A 281 14.66 10.60 24.75
CA ALA A 281 13.34 11.20 24.58
C ALA A 281 13.16 11.71 23.14
N PRO A 282 11.92 11.91 22.67
CA PRO A 282 11.68 12.52 21.36
C PRO A 282 12.33 13.91 21.32
N ILE A 283 13.24 14.10 20.38
CA ILE A 283 13.88 15.39 20.16
C ILE A 283 12.92 16.23 19.30
N GLN A 284 12.68 17.50 19.67
CA GLN A 284 11.95 18.42 18.80
C GLN A 284 12.68 18.46 17.46
N LYS A 285 11.94 18.27 16.35
CA LYS A 285 12.46 18.01 14.98
C LYS A 285 13.63 18.91 14.52
N ASP A 286 13.88 20.03 15.18
CA ASP A 286 14.91 21.03 14.85
C ASP A 286 16.26 20.88 15.59
N THR A 287 16.46 19.88 16.47
CA THR A 287 17.69 19.77 17.32
C THR A 287 18.51 18.49 17.20
N LEU A 288 18.22 17.62 16.22
CA LEU A 288 18.98 16.39 16.04
C LEU A 288 20.34 16.65 15.36
N GLU A 289 21.39 16.83 16.17
CA GLU A 289 22.78 16.49 15.80
C GLU A 289 23.03 14.96 15.90
N ILE A 290 22.02 14.14 15.56
CA ILE A 290 22.24 12.70 15.37
C ILE A 290 22.57 12.50 13.89
N ASP A 291 23.85 12.71 13.55
CA ASP A 291 24.39 12.42 12.22
C ASP A 291 24.34 10.90 11.96
N MET A 292 23.25 10.46 11.36
CA MET A 292 23.08 9.11 10.80
C MET A 292 23.18 9.13 9.27
N ASP A 293 23.75 10.19 8.70
CA ASP A 293 23.83 10.32 7.26
C ASP A 293 24.69 9.19 6.69
N CYS A 294 24.26 8.71 5.52
CA CYS A 294 24.99 7.69 4.80
C CYS A 294 26.43 8.16 4.56
N GLY A 295 27.42 7.34 4.96
CA GLY A 295 28.83 7.64 4.72
C GLY A 295 29.25 7.66 3.24
N ILE A 296 28.33 7.35 2.31
CA ILE A 296 28.58 7.33 0.86
C ILE A 296 27.91 8.52 0.18
N CYS A 297 26.59 8.69 0.35
CA CYS A 297 25.84 9.75 -0.33
C CYS A 297 25.62 11.00 0.53
N TYR A 298 25.99 10.97 1.82
CA TYR A 298 25.78 12.07 2.77
C TYR A 298 24.32 12.54 2.86
N SER A 299 23.38 11.64 2.54
CA SER A 299 21.96 11.85 2.70
C SER A 299 21.46 11.09 3.93
N ALA A 300 20.50 11.70 4.64
CA ALA A 300 19.80 11.08 5.75
C ALA A 300 18.93 9.90 5.30
N THR A 301 18.37 9.97 4.09
CA THR A 301 17.49 8.95 3.48
C THR A 301 17.83 8.69 2.01
N SER A 302 17.44 7.51 1.50
CA SER A 302 17.49 7.21 0.06
C SER A 302 16.31 7.84 -0.71
N GLU A 303 16.31 7.72 -2.04
CA GLU A 303 15.16 8.10 -2.89
C GLU A 303 13.87 7.33 -2.53
N GLU A 304 14.01 6.17 -1.89
CA GLU A 304 12.91 5.36 -1.37
C GLU A 304 12.63 5.61 0.12
N GLU A 305 13.11 6.73 0.67
CA GLU A 305 12.96 7.14 2.09
C GLU A 305 13.57 6.17 3.12
N GLN A 306 14.47 5.28 2.69
CA GLN A 306 15.11 4.32 3.60
C GLN A 306 16.30 4.96 4.33
N LEU A 307 16.41 4.67 5.63
CA LEU A 307 17.57 5.06 6.43
C LEU A 307 18.76 4.10 6.24
N PRO A 308 20.01 4.59 6.35
CA PRO A 308 21.20 3.73 6.31
C PRO A 308 21.18 2.63 7.38
N ASP A 309 21.45 1.40 6.97
CA ASP A 309 21.44 0.21 7.84
C ASP A 309 22.77 -0.57 7.85
N MET A 310 23.72 -0.16 7.02
CA MET A 310 25.07 -0.72 6.91
C MET A 310 26.09 0.14 7.66
N PHE A 311 27.00 -0.51 8.38
CA PHE A 311 28.04 0.15 9.19
C PHE A 311 29.41 -0.49 8.93
N CYS A 312 30.49 0.29 9.02
CA CYS A 312 31.84 -0.25 8.93
C CYS A 312 32.20 -1.09 10.15
N ASN A 313 32.95 -2.18 9.93
CA ASN A 313 33.48 -3.04 11.00
C ASN A 313 34.82 -2.55 11.58
N GLY A 314 35.36 -1.44 11.08
CA GLY A 314 36.63 -0.89 11.54
C GLY A 314 36.50 -0.34 12.96
N LYS A 315 37.43 -0.70 13.86
CA LYS A 315 37.39 -0.28 15.29
C LYS A 315 37.39 1.23 15.50
N ASN A 316 37.88 2.01 14.54
CA ASN A 316 37.95 3.47 14.57
C ASN A 316 36.89 4.14 13.67
N CYS A 317 36.01 3.35 13.04
CA CYS A 317 34.99 3.86 12.14
C CYS A 317 33.62 3.83 12.84
N ASN A 318 32.99 4.99 12.92
CA ASN A 318 31.64 5.15 13.50
C ASN A 318 30.56 5.37 12.42
N LYS A 319 30.93 5.26 11.14
CA LYS A 319 30.04 5.24 9.98
C LYS A 319 30.08 3.86 9.35
#